data_AF-A0A930A320-F1
#
_entry.id   AF-A0A930A320-F1
#
_cell.length_a   1.000
_cell.length_b   1.000
_cell.length_c   1.000
_cell.angle_alpha   90.00
_cell.angle_beta   90.00
_cell.angle_gamma   90.00
#
_symmetry.space_group_name_H-M   'P 1'
#
loop_
_entity.id
_entity.type
_entity.pdbx_description
1 polymer ?
#
loop_
_entity_poly.entity_id
_entity_poly.type
_entity_poly.pdbx_seq_one_letter_code
_entity_poly.pdbx_strand_id
1 'polypeptide(L)'
;YHGVTSYSGIEPGSGKDEIAKAIYLATSIWVNQRGSRFAPEDLNYDTALSSNAAATQGEYYFSIMSDDMVKKVEQGGSKELNVETAVGYQPSLPLFSVNEPWTEFRSALEDGVKNGTVFKGDTVEDLAKAMGVDANALKKTISAYNADCANGSDAVYGKDSKYMLSLGDGPYYAVKARPVSLGGIGGVLVNSN
;
A
#
# COMPACT_ATOMS: atom_id res chain seq x y z
N TYR A 1 -0.55 -17.59 -2.41
CA TYR A 1 0.14 -16.43 -3.01
C TYR A 1 1.14 -15.93 -1.98
N HIS A 2 2.36 -15.57 -2.38
CA HIS A 2 3.45 -15.26 -1.43
C HIS A 2 4.03 -13.85 -1.63
N GLY A 3 3.28 -12.93 -2.24
CA GLY A 3 3.63 -11.52 -2.28
C GLY A 3 2.57 -10.68 -2.97
N VAL A 4 2.71 -9.36 -2.86
CA VAL A 4 1.96 -8.39 -3.66
C VAL A 4 2.93 -7.55 -4.47
N THR A 5 2.56 -7.13 -5.67
CA THR A 5 3.38 -6.21 -6.46
C THR A 5 2.51 -5.18 -7.16
N SER A 6 3.14 -4.08 -7.59
CA SER A 6 2.48 -3.12 -8.48
C SER A 6 2.22 -3.77 -9.84
N TYR A 7 1.25 -3.24 -10.58
CA TYR A 7 0.88 -3.82 -11.89
C TYR A 7 2.04 -3.86 -12.91
N SER A 8 3.09 -3.05 -12.71
CA SER A 8 4.30 -3.01 -13.54
C SER A 8 5.34 -4.10 -13.23
N GLY A 9 5.12 -4.91 -12.20
CA GLY A 9 6.14 -5.80 -11.63
C GLY A 9 7.23 -5.03 -10.88
N ILE A 10 8.00 -5.72 -10.04
CA ILE A 10 9.20 -5.18 -9.38
C ILE A 10 10.40 -5.68 -10.20
N GLU A 11 11.06 -4.77 -10.92
CA GLU A 11 12.37 -5.03 -11.55
C GLU A 11 13.39 -4.11 -10.89
N PRO A 12 14.40 -4.66 -10.18
CA PRO A 12 15.39 -3.88 -9.47
C PRO A 12 16.04 -2.81 -10.35
N GLY A 13 16.05 -1.56 -9.88
CA GLY A 13 16.77 -0.46 -10.54
C GLY A 13 16.05 0.25 -11.69
N SER A 14 14.75 -0.02 -11.90
CA SER A 14 13.93 0.64 -12.94
C SER A 14 12.98 1.73 -12.42
N GLY A 15 13.14 2.16 -11.16
CA GLY A 15 12.17 3.04 -10.47
C GLY A 15 10.88 2.35 -10.04
N LYS A 16 10.63 1.11 -10.50
CA LYS A 16 9.49 0.27 -10.07
C LYS A 16 9.52 -0.10 -8.59
N ASP A 17 10.72 -0.20 -8.01
CA ASP A 17 10.93 -0.42 -6.58
C ASP A 17 10.35 0.72 -5.74
N GLU A 18 10.40 1.96 -6.24
CA GLU A 18 9.93 3.15 -5.52
C GLU A 18 8.41 3.11 -5.34
N ILE A 19 7.65 2.87 -6.41
CA ILE A 19 6.18 2.79 -6.33
C ILE A 19 5.73 1.62 -5.45
N ALA A 20 6.49 0.51 -5.43
CA ALA A 20 6.18 -0.63 -4.58
C ALA A 20 6.21 -0.27 -3.08
N LYS A 21 7.01 0.71 -2.65
CA LYS A 21 7.05 1.17 -1.26
C LYS A 21 5.67 1.66 -0.77
N ALA A 22 4.87 2.26 -1.66
CA ALA A 22 3.50 2.69 -1.35
C ALA A 22 2.56 1.52 -0.98
N ILE A 23 2.81 0.33 -1.54
CA ILE A 23 2.01 -0.87 -1.26
C ILE A 23 2.38 -1.46 0.11
N TYR A 24 3.66 -1.36 0.46
CA TYR A 24 4.24 -1.97 1.66
C TYR A 24 4.42 -1.00 2.83
N LEU A 25 3.89 0.22 2.74
CA LEU A 25 3.76 1.10 3.89
C LEU A 25 2.54 0.70 4.71
N ALA A 26 2.76 0.28 5.95
CA ALA A 26 1.69 -0.04 6.88
C ALA A 26 0.73 1.14 7.10
N THR A 27 1.18 2.38 6.91
CA THR A 27 0.35 3.59 7.02
C THR A 27 -0.53 3.91 5.81
N SER A 28 -0.30 3.25 4.67
CA SER A 28 -1.18 3.38 3.51
C SER A 28 -2.58 2.81 3.80
N ILE A 29 -3.55 3.16 2.95
CA ILE A 29 -4.90 2.58 3.01
C ILE A 29 -5.12 1.65 1.82
N TRP A 30 -5.56 0.42 2.06
CA TRP A 30 -5.87 -0.52 1.00
C TRP A 30 -7.36 -0.56 0.72
N VAL A 31 -7.75 -0.27 -0.53
CA VAL A 31 -9.14 -0.32 -0.97
C VAL A 31 -9.32 -1.24 -2.17
N ASN A 32 -10.42 -1.98 -2.20
CA ASN A 32 -10.79 -2.80 -3.35
C ASN A 32 -11.44 -1.98 -4.47
N GLN A 33 -11.81 -2.65 -5.56
CA GLN A 33 -12.48 -2.06 -6.73
C GLN A 33 -13.84 -1.40 -6.42
N ARG A 34 -14.41 -1.66 -5.24
CA ARG A 34 -15.66 -1.05 -4.76
C ARG A 34 -15.41 0.16 -3.84
N GLY A 35 -14.16 0.62 -3.71
CA GLY A 35 -13.79 1.73 -2.83
C GLY A 35 -13.88 1.41 -1.34
N SER A 36 -13.88 0.14 -0.95
CA SER A 36 -13.96 -0.30 0.45
C SER A 36 -12.62 -0.87 0.93
N ARG A 37 -12.24 -0.57 2.17
CA ARG A 37 -11.17 -1.30 2.87
C ARG A 37 -11.53 -2.79 2.98
N PHE A 38 -10.52 -3.62 3.14
CA PHE A 38 -10.70 -5.09 3.21
C PHE A 38 -9.77 -5.80 4.18
N ALA A 39 -8.76 -5.11 4.72
CA ALA A 39 -7.77 -5.66 5.63
C ALA A 39 -7.12 -4.52 6.43
N PRO A 40 -6.52 -4.83 7.59
CA PRO A 40 -5.59 -3.91 8.23
C PRO A 40 -4.27 -3.91 7.44
N GLU A 41 -3.73 -2.74 7.10
CA GLU A 41 -2.61 -2.65 6.13
C GLU A 41 -1.24 -3.03 6.71
N ASP A 42 -1.12 -3.11 8.04
CA ASP A 42 0.01 -3.72 8.77
C ASP A 42 0.05 -5.25 8.65
N LEU A 43 -0.94 -5.86 7.97
CA LEU A 43 -0.87 -7.25 7.53
C LEU A 43 0.28 -7.48 6.53
N ASN A 44 0.84 -6.43 5.93
CA ASN A 44 2.00 -6.49 5.04
C ASN A 44 3.24 -7.17 5.65
N TYR A 45 3.37 -7.19 6.98
CA TYR A 45 4.47 -7.87 7.68
C TYR A 45 4.36 -9.40 7.62
N ASP A 46 3.17 -9.92 7.34
CA ASP A 46 2.96 -11.32 6.95
C ASP A 46 2.58 -11.36 5.46
N THR A 47 3.58 -11.61 4.62
CA THR A 47 3.41 -11.60 3.17
C THR A 47 2.47 -12.71 2.68
N ALA A 48 2.28 -13.80 3.44
CA ALA A 48 1.32 -14.84 3.11
C ALA A 48 -0.11 -14.40 3.40
N LEU A 49 -0.36 -13.81 4.59
CA LEU A 49 -1.68 -13.32 4.97
C LEU A 49 -2.12 -12.12 4.12
N SER A 50 -1.24 -11.13 3.91
CA SER A 50 -1.54 -9.98 3.05
C SER A 50 -1.83 -10.40 1.61
N SER A 51 -1.10 -11.39 1.08
CA SER A 51 -1.37 -11.94 -0.25
C SER A 51 -2.71 -12.67 -0.34
N ASN A 52 -3.09 -13.41 0.71
CA ASN A 52 -4.39 -14.07 0.77
C ASN A 52 -5.52 -13.05 0.86
N ALA A 53 -5.37 -12.01 1.69
CA ALA A 53 -6.32 -10.90 1.75
C ALA A 53 -6.48 -10.22 0.39
N ALA A 54 -5.37 -9.90 -0.30
CA ALA A 54 -5.38 -9.32 -1.64
C ALA A 54 -6.05 -10.26 -2.67
N ALA A 55 -5.76 -11.56 -2.64
CA ALA A 55 -6.33 -12.54 -3.56
C ALA A 55 -7.86 -12.68 -3.42
N THR A 56 -8.41 -12.48 -2.22
CA THR A 56 -9.87 -12.48 -2.01
C THR A 56 -10.58 -11.26 -2.61
N GLN A 57 -9.84 -10.21 -2.97
CA GLN A 57 -10.42 -9.01 -3.60
C GLN A 57 -10.50 -9.10 -5.13
N GLY A 58 -9.98 -10.19 -5.71
CA GLY A 58 -9.94 -10.39 -7.16
C GLY A 58 -8.58 -10.03 -7.76
N GLU A 59 -8.59 -9.40 -8.93
CA GLU A 59 -7.38 -9.18 -9.73
C GLU A 59 -6.43 -8.13 -9.14
N TYR A 60 -6.98 -7.09 -8.51
CA TYR A 60 -6.19 -5.99 -7.98
C TYR A 60 -6.93 -5.23 -6.88
N TYR A 61 -6.16 -4.47 -6.12
CA TYR A 61 -6.61 -3.47 -5.16
C TYR A 61 -5.77 -2.20 -5.32
N PHE A 62 -6.07 -1.16 -4.56
CA PHE A 62 -5.34 0.10 -4.57
C PHE A 62 -4.76 0.40 -3.19
N SER A 63 -3.50 0.82 -3.16
CA SER A 63 -2.88 1.42 -1.98
C SER A 63 -2.89 2.94 -2.10
N ILE A 64 -3.57 3.61 -1.18
CA ILE A 64 -3.78 5.07 -1.19
C ILE A 64 -2.85 5.74 -0.17
N MET A 65 -2.23 6.84 -0.60
CA MET A 65 -1.43 7.74 0.21
C MET A 65 -1.81 9.19 -0.08
N SER A 66 -1.68 10.06 0.92
CA SER A 66 -1.82 11.51 0.73
C SER A 66 -0.48 12.17 0.41
N ASP A 67 -0.53 13.37 -0.15
CA ASP A 67 0.65 14.17 -0.46
C ASP A 67 1.48 14.53 0.80
N ASP A 68 0.83 14.70 1.96
CA ASP A 68 1.53 14.88 3.25
C ASP A 68 2.37 13.64 3.60
N MET A 69 1.83 12.45 3.40
CA MET A 69 2.58 11.21 3.61
C MET A 69 3.77 11.11 2.66
N VAL A 70 3.57 11.47 1.38
CA VAL A 70 4.64 11.51 0.37
C VAL A 70 5.74 12.50 0.79
N LYS A 71 5.37 13.72 1.22
CA LYS A 71 6.32 14.75 1.70
C LYS A 71 7.15 14.27 2.89
N LYS A 72 6.52 13.59 3.85
CA LYS A 72 7.20 13.04 5.03
C LYS A 72 8.25 12.00 4.65
N VAL A 73 7.91 11.04 3.79
CA VAL A 73 8.90 10.04 3.35
C VAL A 73 10.01 10.62 2.47
N GLU A 74 9.72 11.68 1.70
CA GLU A 74 10.74 12.44 0.96
C GLU A 74 11.74 13.17 1.88
N GLN A 75 11.34 13.50 3.11
CA GLN A 75 12.19 14.21 4.07
C GLN A 75 13.06 13.28 4.92
N GLY A 76 12.51 12.16 5.40
CA GLY A 76 13.19 11.31 6.39
C GLY A 76 12.91 9.82 6.26
N GLY A 77 12.31 9.38 5.16
CA GLY A 77 11.97 7.98 4.93
C GLY A 77 10.74 7.52 5.72
N SER A 78 10.58 6.21 5.86
CA SER A 78 9.35 5.61 6.41
C SER A 78 9.13 5.89 7.91
N LYS A 79 10.19 6.25 8.64
CA LYS A 79 10.09 6.62 10.06
C LYS A 79 9.27 7.88 10.31
N GLU A 80 9.26 8.82 9.38
CA GLU A 80 8.40 10.02 9.44
C GLU A 80 6.91 9.67 9.44
N LEU A 81 6.57 8.42 9.07
CA LEU A 81 5.24 7.83 9.14
C LEU A 81 5.12 6.76 10.23
N ASN A 82 5.98 6.76 11.26
CA ASN A 82 6.02 5.75 12.32
C ASN A 82 6.28 4.31 11.83
N VAL A 83 6.78 4.15 10.60
CA VAL A 83 7.15 2.84 10.03
C VAL A 83 8.64 2.62 10.27
N GLU A 84 8.96 2.04 11.42
CA GLU A 84 10.35 1.77 11.85
C GLU A 84 10.89 0.42 11.39
N THR A 85 10.02 -0.44 10.86
CA THR A 85 10.38 -1.75 10.31
C THR A 85 9.89 -1.84 8.87
N ALA A 86 10.81 -2.08 7.93
CA ALA A 86 10.47 -2.35 6.54
C ALA A 86 10.08 -3.83 6.37
N VAL A 87 9.17 -4.10 5.44
CA VAL A 87 8.85 -5.46 5.02
C VAL A 87 10.11 -6.07 4.38
N GLY A 88 10.42 -7.33 4.71
CA GLY A 88 11.58 -8.03 4.14
C GLY A 88 11.25 -8.72 2.82
N TYR A 89 12.11 -8.57 1.80
CA TYR A 89 12.11 -9.47 0.64
C TYR A 89 12.59 -10.88 1.02
N GLN A 90 13.50 -10.94 1.98
CA GLN A 90 14.09 -12.14 2.59
C GLN A 90 14.39 -11.81 4.07
N PRO A 91 14.66 -12.81 4.94
CA PRO A 91 14.92 -12.57 6.36
C PRO A 91 16.00 -11.51 6.66
N SER A 92 16.93 -11.28 5.74
CA SER A 92 18.05 -10.34 5.88
C SER A 92 18.02 -9.14 4.93
N LEU A 93 17.05 -9.04 4.01
CA LEU A 93 17.01 -7.97 3.01
C LEU A 93 15.70 -7.17 3.12
N PRO A 94 15.73 -5.95 3.67
CA PRO A 94 14.55 -5.10 3.73
C PRO A 94 14.20 -4.56 2.32
N LEU A 95 12.91 -4.34 2.08
CA LEU A 95 12.37 -3.73 0.87
C LEU A 95 12.86 -2.30 0.65
N PHE A 96 13.02 -1.55 1.74
CA PHE A 96 13.50 -0.18 1.73
C PHE A 96 14.25 0.11 3.05
N SER A 97 15.17 1.08 3.00
CA SER A 97 15.74 1.63 4.23
C SER A 97 14.72 2.53 4.92
N VAL A 98 14.59 2.40 6.24
CA VAL A 98 13.58 3.15 7.02
C VAL A 98 14.01 4.57 7.37
N ASN A 99 15.32 4.84 7.39
CA ASN A 99 15.89 6.14 7.78
C ASN A 99 16.30 7.00 6.57
N GLU A 100 16.32 6.42 5.37
CA GLU A 100 16.78 7.15 4.19
C GLU A 100 15.62 7.91 3.56
N PRO A 101 15.78 9.20 3.25
CA PRO A 101 14.80 9.98 2.49
C PRO A 101 14.50 9.32 1.14
N TRP A 102 13.23 9.28 0.75
CA TRP A 102 12.81 8.69 -0.53
C TRP A 102 12.77 9.74 -1.64
N THR A 103 13.94 10.22 -2.06
CA THR A 103 14.07 11.36 -3.00
C THR A 103 13.43 11.12 -4.36
N GLU A 104 13.38 9.87 -4.82
CA GLU A 104 12.84 9.50 -6.12
C GLU A 104 11.35 9.10 -6.09
N PHE A 105 10.76 9.01 -4.89
CA PHE A 105 9.44 8.39 -4.71
C PHE A 105 8.32 9.16 -5.40
N ARG A 106 8.29 10.49 -5.24
CA ARG A 106 7.32 11.33 -5.94
C ARG A 106 7.49 11.29 -7.45
N SER A 107 8.72 11.37 -7.93
CA SER A 107 8.99 11.28 -9.37
C SER A 107 8.46 9.95 -9.94
N ALA A 108 8.70 8.85 -9.23
CA ALA A 108 8.19 7.54 -9.59
C ALA A 108 6.65 7.47 -9.54
N LEU A 109 6.00 8.09 -8.55
CA LEU A 109 4.52 8.18 -8.52
C LEU A 109 3.98 8.96 -9.72
N GLU A 110 4.57 10.12 -10.06
CA GLU A 110 4.16 10.93 -11.20
C GLU A 110 4.38 10.22 -12.55
N ASP A 111 5.48 9.48 -12.70
CA ASP A 111 5.70 8.62 -13.87
C ASP A 111 4.71 7.46 -13.91
N GLY A 112 4.36 6.90 -12.76
CA GLY A 112 3.28 5.94 -12.63
C GLY A 112 1.92 6.50 -13.05
N VAL A 113 1.65 7.79 -12.79
CA VAL A 113 0.44 8.48 -13.25
C VAL A 113 0.42 8.58 -14.77
N LYS A 114 1.54 8.96 -15.41
CA LYS A 114 1.65 9.01 -16.88
C LYS A 114 1.45 7.65 -17.53
N ASN A 115 1.92 6.58 -16.86
CA ASN A 115 1.87 5.21 -17.35
C ASN A 115 0.59 4.44 -16.94
N GLY A 116 -0.32 5.06 -16.19
CA GLY A 116 -1.59 4.46 -15.77
C GLY A 116 -1.47 3.36 -14.69
N THR A 117 -0.35 3.29 -13.97
CA THR A 117 -0.14 2.36 -12.85
C THR A 117 -0.42 3.00 -11.49
N VAL A 118 -0.38 4.34 -11.45
CA VAL A 118 -0.76 5.18 -10.31
C VAL A 118 -1.88 6.11 -10.73
N PHE A 119 -2.80 6.39 -9.83
CA PHE A 119 -3.93 7.29 -10.05
C PHE A 119 -3.80 8.47 -9.09
N LYS A 120 -4.08 9.68 -9.56
CA LYS A 120 -3.96 10.91 -8.78
C LYS A 120 -5.26 11.68 -8.81
N GLY A 121 -5.61 12.31 -7.68
CA GLY A 121 -6.76 13.21 -7.58
C GLY A 121 -6.54 14.26 -6.51
N ASP A 122 -6.94 15.50 -6.78
CA ASP A 122 -6.86 16.60 -5.81
C ASP A 122 -7.91 16.45 -4.71
N THR A 123 -9.03 15.81 -5.02
CA THR A 123 -10.09 15.42 -4.09
C THR A 123 -10.30 13.90 -4.08
N VAL A 124 -11.03 13.40 -3.10
CA VAL A 124 -11.41 11.97 -3.06
C VAL A 124 -12.27 11.59 -4.26
N GLU A 125 -13.14 12.49 -4.69
CA GLU A 125 -13.99 12.33 -5.87
C GLU A 125 -13.17 12.24 -7.16
N ASP A 126 -12.15 13.10 -7.32
CA ASP A 126 -11.24 13.04 -8.47
C ASP A 126 -10.41 11.76 -8.47
N LEU A 127 -9.93 11.34 -7.30
CA LEU A 127 -9.19 10.09 -7.14
C LEU A 127 -10.08 8.89 -7.50
N ALA A 128 -11.32 8.86 -7.01
CA ALA A 128 -12.26 7.80 -7.31
C ALA A 128 -12.52 7.68 -8.82
N LYS A 129 -12.72 8.83 -9.47
CA LYS A 129 -12.89 8.90 -10.93
C LYS A 129 -11.66 8.39 -11.67
N ALA A 130 -10.46 8.77 -11.24
CA ALA A 130 -9.21 8.29 -11.85
C ALA A 130 -9.05 6.77 -11.69
N MET A 131 -9.35 6.23 -10.51
CA MET A 131 -9.30 4.79 -10.20
C MET A 131 -10.41 3.98 -10.87
N GLY A 132 -11.49 4.63 -11.32
CA GLY A 132 -12.70 3.96 -11.81
C GLY A 132 -13.52 3.27 -10.72
N VAL A 133 -13.48 3.80 -9.48
CA VAL A 133 -14.27 3.27 -8.34
C VAL A 133 -15.43 4.21 -8.00
N ASP A 134 -16.42 3.71 -7.25
CA ASP A 134 -17.55 4.52 -6.79
C ASP A 134 -17.08 5.62 -5.82
N ALA A 135 -17.33 6.88 -6.18
CA ALA A 135 -16.88 8.03 -5.41
C ALA A 135 -17.52 8.12 -4.02
N ASN A 136 -18.80 7.74 -3.89
CA ASN A 136 -19.49 7.77 -2.61
C ASN A 136 -18.95 6.70 -1.65
N ALA A 137 -18.69 5.50 -2.17
CA ALA A 137 -18.10 4.41 -1.41
C ALA A 137 -16.69 4.77 -0.94
N LEU A 138 -15.85 5.32 -1.83
CA LEU A 138 -14.50 5.73 -1.46
C LEU A 138 -14.51 6.85 -0.41
N LYS A 139 -15.36 7.86 -0.61
CA LYS A 139 -15.54 8.96 0.36
C LYS A 139 -15.97 8.46 1.73
N LYS A 140 -16.91 7.53 1.78
CA LYS A 140 -17.37 6.91 3.03
C LYS A 140 -16.23 6.17 3.72
N THR A 141 -15.44 5.39 2.98
CA THR A 141 -14.29 4.65 3.50
C THR A 141 -13.23 5.58 4.08
N ILE A 142 -12.80 6.60 3.33
CA ILE A 142 -11.77 7.55 3.79
C ILE A 142 -12.27 8.36 4.99
N SER A 143 -13.53 8.79 4.96
CA SER A 143 -14.13 9.56 6.07
C SER A 143 -14.24 8.72 7.36
N ALA A 144 -14.65 7.45 7.24
CA ALA A 144 -14.69 6.53 8.37
C ALA A 144 -13.28 6.28 8.93
N TYR A 145 -12.30 6.04 8.06
CA TYR A 145 -10.92 5.83 8.49
C TYR A 145 -10.32 7.07 9.18
N ASN A 146 -10.54 8.27 8.64
CA ASN A 146 -10.07 9.50 9.26
C ASN A 146 -10.72 9.72 10.65
N ALA A 147 -11.98 9.33 10.84
CA ALA A 147 -12.64 9.36 12.14
C ALA A 147 -12.04 8.33 13.12
N ASP A 148 -11.75 7.11 12.66
CA ASP A 148 -11.07 6.09 13.45
C ASP A 148 -9.66 6.54 13.87
N CYS A 149 -8.92 7.23 12.98
CA CYS A 149 -7.64 7.86 13.31
C CYS A 149 -7.79 8.91 14.42
N ALA A 150 -8.83 9.74 14.38
CA ALA A 150 -9.11 10.73 15.42
C ALA A 150 -9.49 10.06 16.77
N ASN A 151 -10.13 8.90 16.71
CA ASN A 151 -10.47 8.09 17.90
C ASN A 151 -9.29 7.25 18.42
N GLY A 152 -8.22 7.10 17.64
CA GLY A 152 -7.01 6.34 18.00
C GLY A 152 -7.16 4.82 17.90
N SER A 153 -8.20 4.31 17.21
CA SER A 153 -8.44 2.86 17.08
C SER A 153 -9.18 2.54 15.79
N ASP A 154 -8.69 1.55 15.03
CA ASP A 154 -9.36 1.02 13.84
C ASP A 154 -10.46 0.03 14.25
N ALA A 155 -11.69 0.53 14.32
CA ALA A 155 -12.85 -0.26 14.74
C ALA A 155 -13.26 -1.35 13.73
N VAL A 156 -12.79 -1.25 12.49
CA VAL A 156 -13.21 -2.15 11.39
C VAL A 156 -12.27 -3.34 11.26
N TYR A 157 -10.96 -3.09 11.29
CA TYR A 157 -9.94 -4.11 10.99
C TYR A 157 -8.88 -4.28 12.08
N GLY A 158 -8.84 -3.40 13.10
CA GLY A 158 -7.90 -3.54 14.20
C GLY A 158 -6.43 -3.27 13.84
N LYS A 159 -6.17 -2.44 12.83
CA LYS A 159 -4.83 -1.92 12.51
C LYS A 159 -4.19 -1.30 13.75
N ASP A 160 -2.89 -1.54 13.97
CA ASP A 160 -2.17 -0.93 15.09
C ASP A 160 -2.24 0.61 14.98
N SER A 161 -2.67 1.25 16.07
CA SER A 161 -2.85 2.70 16.19
C SER A 161 -1.63 3.51 15.76
N LYS A 162 -0.40 2.98 15.93
CA LYS A 162 0.83 3.68 15.52
C LYS A 162 0.93 3.86 14.00
N TYR A 163 0.27 2.99 13.22
CA TYR A 163 0.20 3.05 11.76
C TYR A 163 -1.05 3.76 11.26
N MET A 164 -1.90 4.29 12.15
CA MET A 164 -3.08 5.03 11.77
C MET A 164 -2.73 6.50 11.49
N LEU A 165 -2.78 6.89 10.23
CA LEU A 165 -2.56 8.28 9.81
C LEU A 165 -3.75 8.74 8.99
N SER A 166 -4.42 9.81 9.42
CA SER A 166 -5.46 10.46 8.60
C SER A 166 -4.87 10.87 7.26
N LEU A 167 -5.59 10.63 6.16
CA LEU A 167 -5.12 11.07 4.84
C LEU A 167 -5.15 12.60 4.70
N GLY A 168 -5.90 13.31 5.54
CA GLY A 168 -6.03 14.77 5.46
C GLY A 168 -6.61 15.22 4.13
N ASP A 169 -6.24 16.43 3.72
CA ASP A 169 -6.62 17.00 2.43
C ASP A 169 -5.66 16.57 1.31
N GLY A 170 -6.17 16.49 0.08
CA GLY A 170 -5.40 16.06 -1.08
C GLY A 170 -4.28 17.03 -1.49
N PRO A 171 -3.49 16.68 -2.51
CA PRO A 171 -3.75 15.59 -3.46
C PRO A 171 -3.45 14.19 -2.90
N TYR A 172 -4.07 13.19 -3.52
CA TYR A 172 -3.91 11.77 -3.17
C TYR A 172 -3.32 10.98 -4.34
N TYR A 173 -2.57 9.93 -4.02
CA TYR A 173 -2.04 8.95 -4.97
C TYR A 173 -2.57 7.57 -4.62
N ALA A 174 -3.03 6.82 -5.61
CA ALA A 174 -3.48 5.43 -5.48
C ALA A 174 -2.66 4.53 -6.40
N VAL A 175 -1.88 3.63 -5.82
CA VAL A 175 -1.08 2.65 -6.55
C VAL A 175 -1.88 1.37 -6.77
N LYS A 176 -2.00 0.93 -8.02
CA LYS A 176 -2.68 -0.34 -8.34
C LYS A 176 -1.76 -1.53 -8.06
N ALA A 177 -2.19 -2.39 -7.14
CA ALA A 177 -1.46 -3.55 -6.65
C ALA A 177 -2.21 -4.84 -6.96
N ARG A 178 -1.47 -5.93 -7.20
CA ARG A 178 -2.04 -7.28 -7.43
C ARG A 178 -1.30 -8.34 -6.63
N PRO A 179 -1.98 -9.42 -6.19
CA PRO A 179 -1.31 -10.57 -5.61
C PRO A 179 -0.44 -11.27 -6.65
N VAL A 180 0.73 -11.74 -6.24
CA VAL A 180 1.63 -12.55 -7.07
C VAL A 180 2.09 -13.80 -6.33
N SER A 181 2.51 -14.80 -7.10
CA SER A 181 3.12 -16.02 -6.57
C SER A 181 4.64 -15.87 -6.60
N LEU A 182 5.30 -15.91 -5.45
CA LEU A 182 6.77 -15.89 -5.35
C LEU A 182 7.40 -17.30 -5.42
N GLY A 183 6.60 -18.35 -5.53
CA GLY A 183 7.06 -19.74 -5.59
C GLY A 183 5.94 -20.75 -5.31
N GLY A 184 6.18 -22.02 -5.64
CA GLY A 184 5.28 -23.12 -5.29
C GLY A 184 5.65 -23.70 -3.92
N ILE A 185 4.68 -23.78 -3.00
CA ILE A 185 4.83 -24.50 -1.73
C ILE A 185 4.51 -26.00 -1.91
N GLY A 186 3.99 -26.37 -3.08
CA GLY A 186 3.73 -27.77 -3.42
C GLY A 186 5.04 -28.52 -3.66
N GLY A 187 5.28 -29.55 -2.85
CA GLY A 187 6.38 -30.50 -3.02
C GLY A 187 5.86 -31.94 -2.93
N VAL A 188 6.71 -32.89 -3.32
CA VAL A 188 6.45 -34.32 -3.07
C VAL A 188 6.45 -34.53 -1.55
N LEU A 189 5.55 -35.39 -1.05
CA LEU A 189 5.58 -35.79 0.35
C LEU A 189 6.92 -36.47 0.64
N VAL A 190 7.78 -35.80 1.39
CA VAL A 190 9.04 -36.34 1.88
C VAL A 190 8.90 -36.69 3.36
N ASN A 191 9.50 -37.79 3.77
CA ASN A 191 9.71 -38.09 5.18
C ASN A 191 11.12 -37.64 5.58
N SER A 192 11.52 -37.85 6.83
CA SER A 192 12.81 -37.38 7.36
C SER A 192 14.05 -38.15 6.86
N ASN A 193 13.90 -39.13 5.96
CA ASN A 193 14.96 -40.04 5.51
C ASN A 193 15.25 -39.90 4.01
#